data_AF-A0A183FJX8-F1
#
_entry.id   AF-A0A183FJX8-F1
#
_cell.length_a   1.000
_cell.length_b   1.000
_cell.length_c   1.000
_cell.angle_alpha   90.00
_cell.angle_beta   90.00
_cell.angle_gamma   90.00
#
_symmetry.space_group_name_H-M   'P 1'
#
loop_
_entity.id
_entity.type
_entity.pdbx_description
1 polymer ?
#
loop_
_entity_poly.entity_id
_entity_poly.type
_entity_poly.pdbx_seq_one_letter_code
_entity_poly.pdbx_strand_id
1 'polypeptide(L)'
;MQRLIRNDLRLYPYKFEKGQHLTEQMRTSRLKKCKELKALTRGDKLDQIFFTDEKMFTVEPLQNAQNQRRLLPEGSPRAVNAEEFIFHSP
;
A
#
# COMPACT_ATOMS: atom_id res chain seq x y z
N MET A 1 -22.95 13.52 12.85
CA MET A 1 -22.47 12.14 12.63
C MET A 1 -21.18 11.80 13.40
N GLN A 2 -20.19 12.70 13.47
CA GLN A 2 -18.94 12.45 14.19
C GLN A 2 -19.11 12.14 15.69
N ARG A 3 -20.07 12.79 16.38
CA ARG A 3 -20.40 12.50 17.79
C ARG A 3 -20.78 11.04 18.00
N LEU A 4 -21.71 10.53 17.19
CA LEU A 4 -22.13 9.12 17.24
C LEU A 4 -20.94 8.18 16.98
N ILE A 5 -20.13 8.47 15.95
CA ILE A 5 -19.02 7.58 15.55
C ILE A 5 -17.91 7.57 16.59
N ARG A 6 -17.45 8.74 17.07
CA ARG A 6 -16.32 8.84 17.99
C ARG A 6 -16.69 8.71 19.46
N ASN A 7 -17.81 9.28 19.88
CA ASN A 7 -18.15 9.35 21.31
C ASN A 7 -19.04 8.18 21.72
N ASP A 8 -20.05 7.85 20.90
CA ASP A 8 -21.02 6.82 21.26
C ASP A 8 -20.52 5.41 20.85
N LEU A 9 -19.98 5.28 19.63
CA LEU A 9 -19.47 4.03 19.08
C LEU A 9 -17.95 3.83 19.26
N ARG A 10 -17.20 4.87 19.64
CA ARG A 10 -15.73 4.84 19.83
C ARG A 10 -14.96 4.28 18.64
N LEU A 11 -15.41 4.60 17.43
CA LEU A 11 -14.79 4.19 16.18
C LEU A 11 -13.97 5.33 15.56
N TYR A 12 -12.86 4.94 14.93
CA TYR A 12 -11.92 5.84 14.30
C TYR A 12 -11.62 5.41 12.86
N PRO A 13 -11.45 6.38 11.94
CA PRO A 13 -11.20 6.10 10.54
C PRO A 13 -9.73 5.73 10.31
N TYR A 14 -9.43 4.44 10.17
CA TYR A 14 -8.09 3.94 9.85
C TYR A 14 -7.94 3.71 8.34
N LYS A 15 -6.77 4.10 7.83
CA LYS A 15 -6.35 3.79 6.45
C LYS A 15 -5.77 2.38 6.43
N PHE A 16 -6.27 1.54 5.53
CA PHE A 16 -5.68 0.23 5.29
C PHE A 16 -4.48 0.41 4.38
N GLU A 17 -3.40 -0.29 4.70
CA GLU A 17 -2.26 -0.37 3.80
C GLU A 17 -2.63 -1.35 2.70
N LYS A 18 -2.60 -0.91 1.44
CA LYS A 18 -2.66 -1.83 0.30
C LYS A 18 -1.25 -2.36 0.09
N GLY A 19 -1.08 -3.67 0.14
CA GLY A 19 0.23 -4.29 0.01
C GLY A 19 0.14 -5.80 -0.03
N GLN A 20 1.17 -6.42 -0.56
CA GLN A 20 1.31 -7.86 -0.50
C GLN A 20 1.82 -8.27 0.89
N HIS A 21 1.25 -9.34 1.45
CA HIS A 21 1.85 -9.99 2.61
C HIS A 21 3.18 -10.61 2.20
N LEU A 22 4.28 -10.02 2.67
CA LEU A 22 5.62 -10.51 2.33
C LEU A 22 5.96 -11.74 3.15
N THR A 23 6.35 -12.82 2.47
CA THR A 23 7.02 -13.95 3.11
C THR A 23 8.39 -13.53 3.63
N GLU A 24 8.95 -14.29 4.58
CA GLU A 24 10.27 -13.99 5.13
C GLU A 24 11.37 -14.00 4.04
N GLN A 25 11.24 -14.90 3.06
CA GLN A 25 12.10 -14.92 1.88
C GLN A 25 11.99 -13.63 1.06
N MET A 26 10.77 -13.13 0.80
CA MET A 26 10.60 -11.86 0.09
C MET A 26 11.21 -10.69 0.86
N ARG A 27 11.10 -10.68 2.20
CA ARG A 27 11.71 -9.65 3.04
C ARG A 27 13.23 -9.65 2.94
N THR A 28 13.85 -10.82 3.05
CA THR A 28 15.31 -10.97 2.95
C THR A 28 15.83 -10.59 1.56
N SER A 29 15.18 -11.03 0.48
CA SER A 29 15.54 -10.65 -0.88
C SER A 29 15.41 -9.15 -1.11
N ARG A 30 14.31 -8.53 -0.64
CA ARG A 30 14.12 -7.07 -0.73
C ARG A 30 15.18 -6.32 0.06
N LEU A 31 15.50 -6.76 1.29
CA LEU A 31 16.52 -6.13 2.12
C LEU A 31 17.89 -6.16 1.44
N LYS A 32 18.26 -7.31 0.84
CA LYS A 32 19.51 -7.44 0.08
C LYS A 32 19.55 -6.46 -1.09
N LYS A 33 18.51 -6.43 -1.93
CA LYS A 33 18.41 -5.52 -3.08
C LYS A 33 18.49 -4.05 -2.67
N CYS A 34 17.83 -3.67 -1.57
CA CYS A 34 17.89 -2.30 -1.05
C CYS A 34 19.31 -1.91 -0.59
N LYS A 35 20.06 -2.82 0.05
CA LYS A 35 21.46 -2.56 0.45
C LYS A 35 22.35 -2.35 -0.76
N GLU A 36 22.18 -3.17 -1.80
CA GLU A 36 22.92 -3.07 -3.06
C GLU A 36 22.61 -1.76 -3.79
N LEU A 37 21.32 -1.41 -3.94
CA LEU A 37 20.91 -0.13 -4.53
C LEU A 37 21.49 1.05 -3.75
N LYS A 38 21.38 1.04 -2.42
CA LYS A 38 21.96 2.11 -1.58
C LYS A 38 23.47 2.24 -1.76
N ALA A 39 24.20 1.16 -2.02
CA ALA A 39 25.62 1.23 -2.31
C ALA A 39 25.88 1.83 -3.71
N LEU A 40 25.09 1.45 -4.71
CA LEU A 40 25.17 1.98 -6.07
C LEU A 40 24.91 3.50 -6.12
N THR A 41 24.00 3.98 -5.27
CA THR A 41 23.56 5.38 -5.21
C THR A 41 24.46 6.28 -4.35
N ARG A 42 25.56 5.76 -3.78
CA ARG A 42 26.51 6.55 -2.97
C ARG A 42 27.44 7.46 -3.79
N GLY A 43 27.24 7.55 -5.10
CA GLY A 43 27.81 8.59 -5.96
C GLY A 43 26.72 9.17 -6.87
N ASP A 44 27.06 10.20 -7.65
CA ASP A 44 26.17 10.92 -8.60
C ASP A 44 25.71 10.06 -9.81
N LYS A 45 25.55 8.75 -9.59
CA LYS A 45 25.11 7.75 -10.57
C LYS A 45 23.59 7.59 -10.59
N LEU A 46 22.85 8.26 -9.71
CA LEU A 46 21.39 8.25 -9.71
C LEU A 46 20.83 8.76 -11.03
N ASP A 47 21.42 9.82 -11.58
CA ASP A 47 21.00 10.46 -12.83
C ASP A 47 21.23 9.58 -14.06
N GLN A 48 21.97 8.48 -13.92
CA GLN A 48 22.23 7.51 -14.98
C GLN A 48 21.21 6.35 -14.98
N ILE A 49 20.32 6.28 -13.99
CA ILE A 49 19.34 5.20 -13.87
C ILE A 49 18.02 5.64 -14.49
N PHE A 50 17.66 5.04 -15.61
CA PHE A 50 16.36 5.20 -16.22
C PHE A 50 15.40 4.11 -15.73
N PHE A 51 14.34 4.51 -15.04
CA PHE A 51 13.30 3.60 -14.58
C PHE A 51 12.16 3.55 -15.61
N THR A 52 11.81 2.34 -16.06
CA THR A 52 10.68 2.08 -16.94
C THR A 52 9.73 1.10 -16.27
N ASP A 53 8.44 1.29 -16.47
CA ASP A 53 7.41 0.37 -16.02
C ASP A 53 6.22 0.41 -16.98
N GLU A 54 5.52 -0.71 -17.09
CA GLU A 54 4.28 -0.80 -17.85
C GLU A 54 3.10 -0.50 -16.93
N LYS A 55 2.15 0.29 -17.41
CA LYS A 55 0.93 0.60 -16.67
C LYS A 55 -0.30 0.41 -17.53
N MET A 56 -1.25 -0.35 -17.01
CA MET A 56 -2.58 -0.47 -17.61
C MET A 56 -3.41 0.78 -17.29
N PHE A 57 -4.00 1.38 -18.32
CA PHE A 57 -4.96 2.48 -18.19
C PHE A 57 -6.33 1.97 -18.63
N THR A 58 -7.30 2.00 -17.71
CA THR A 58 -8.69 1.59 -17.97
C THR A 58 -9.51 2.80 -18.41
N VAL A 59 -10.45 2.60 -19.34
CA VAL A 59 -11.35 3.66 -19.84
C VAL A 59 -12.25 4.19 -18.72
N GLU A 60 -12.74 3.30 -17.87
CA GLU A 60 -13.46 3.69 -16.66
C GLU A 60 -12.46 3.90 -15.52
N PRO A 61 -12.56 5.02 -14.77
CA PRO A 61 -11.73 5.23 -13.61
C PRO A 61 -12.13 4.24 -12.53
N LEU A 62 -11.20 3.39 -12.08
CA LEU A 62 -11.39 2.69 -10.83
C LEU A 62 -11.65 3.74 -9.74
N GLN A 63 -12.72 3.53 -8.94
CA GLN A 63 -12.92 4.31 -7.73
C GLN A 63 -11.61 4.30 -6.94
N ASN A 64 -11.12 5.49 -6.55
CA ASN A 64 -9.88 5.62 -5.81
C ASN A 64 -10.01 4.99 -4.42
N ALA A 65 -9.82 3.67 -4.37
CA ALA A 65 -9.89 2.87 -3.17
C ALA A 65 -8.80 3.25 -2.15
N GLN A 66 -7.80 4.03 -2.56
CA GLN A 66 -6.73 4.51 -1.69
C GLN A 66 -7.23 5.51 -0.63
N ASN A 67 -8.43 6.09 -0.84
CA ASN A 67 -9.12 6.92 0.14
C ASN A 67 -10.16 6.16 0.98
N GLN A 68 -10.30 4.84 0.78
CA GLN A 68 -11.20 4.04 1.61
C GLN A 68 -10.60 3.86 3.02
N ARG A 69 -11.32 4.35 4.02
CA ARG A 69 -11.01 4.14 5.45
C ARG A 69 -12.12 3.30 6.06
N ARG A 70 -11.79 2.35 6.93
CA ARG A 70 -12.81 1.68 7.75
C ARG A 70 -12.80 2.26 9.16
N LEU A 71 -14.00 2.31 9.73
CA LEU A 71 -14.22 2.70 11.12
C LEU A 71 -13.92 1.49 12.00
N LEU A 72 -12.88 1.57 12.82
CA LEU A 72 -12.48 0.52 13.76
C LEU A 72 -12.36 1.08 15.17
N PRO A 73 -12.49 0.25 16.21
CA PRO A 73 -12.20 0.65 17.58
C PRO A 73 -10.79 1.20 17.73
N GLU A 74 -10.61 2.10 18.68
CA GLU A 74 -9.30 2.65 19.02
C GLU A 74 -8.29 1.55 19.36
N GLY A 75 -7.06 1.67 18.85
CA GLY A 75 -6.01 0.68 19.08
C GLY A 75 -6.08 -0.57 18.19
N SER A 76 -7.05 -0.65 17.28
CA SER A 76 -7.10 -1.74 16.30
C SER A 76 -5.83 -1.79 15.44
N PRO A 77 -5.29 -2.97 15.15
CA PRO A 77 -4.13 -3.11 14.29
C PRO A 77 -4.46 -2.61 12.88
N ARG A 78 -3.49 -1.95 12.23
CA ARG A 78 -3.61 -1.61 10.81
C ARG A 78 -3.53 -2.92 10.04
N ALA A 79 -4.65 -3.34 9.47
CA ALA A 79 -4.68 -4.48 8.57
C ALA A 79 -4.22 -4.06 7.17
N VAL A 80 -3.49 -4.96 6.53
CA VAL A 80 -3.15 -4.87 5.11
C VAL A 80 -4.26 -5.59 4.37
N ASN A 81 -4.95 -4.91 3.47
CA ASN A 81 -5.88 -5.59 2.57
C ASN A 81 -5.05 -6.18 1.44
N ALA A 82 -4.84 -7.50 1.49
CA ALA A 82 -4.46 -8.28 0.32
C ALA A 82 -5.69 -8.45 -0.56
N GLU A 83 -6.17 -7.36 -1.17
CA GLU A 83 -7.07 -7.50 -2.31
C GLU A 83 -6.23 -8.12 -3.42
N GLU A 84 -6.47 -9.41 -3.70
CA GLU A 84 -6.25 -9.93 -5.04
C GLU A 84 -7.02 -9.01 -5.98
N PHE A 85 -6.37 -8.58 -7.07
CA PHE A 85 -7.06 -7.94 -8.18
C PHE A 85 -7.96 -8.99 -8.84
N ILE A 86 -9.05 -9.39 -8.17
CA ILE A 86 -10.10 -10.20 -8.76
C ILE A 86 -10.89 -9.23 -9.61
N PHE A 87 -10.47 -9.10 -10.86
CA PHE A 87 -11.32 -8.59 -11.91
C PHE A 87 -12.48 -9.59 -12.04
N HIS A 88 -13.65 -9.22 -11.55
CA HIS A 88 -14.88 -9.85 -12.02
C HIS A 88 -15.06 -9.43 -13.47
N SER A 89 -14.69 -10.31 -14.40
CA SER A 89 -15.14 -10.22 -15.79
C SER A 89 -16.67 -10.38 -15.84
N PRO A 90 -17.36 -9.69 -16.76
CA PRO A 90 -18.79 -9.90 -17.00
C PRO A 90 -19.11 -11.33 -17.45
#